data_AF-A0A401I636-F1
#
_entry.id   AF-A0A401I636-F1
#
_cell.length_a   1.000
_cell.length_b   1.000
_cell.length_c   1.000
_cell.angle_alpha   90.00
_cell.angle_beta   90.00
_cell.angle_gamma   90.00
#
_symmetry.space_group_name_H-M   'P 1'
#
loop_
_entity.id
_entity.type
_entity.pdbx_description
1 polymer ?
#
loop_
_entity_poly.entity_id
_entity_poly.type
_entity_poly.pdbx_seq_one_letter_code
_entity_poly.pdbx_strand_id
1 'polypeptide(L)'
;MALEEVAQTLAGTTDETMIEQTLAQMWQLPNNRFSHQYAYEARRGEKTLGIITCYPTEVLERLGWPTLQTLVGIRKWPLLSHAIRNLQTVWNLIHLKEGRKDEFHIASLAALPESRGMGIGTLLIGHAEEEARKQRFRKTSLTVKKSNYGARRLYERLGYTVVDKIDREPFYLYRMAKLL
;
A
#
# COMPACT_ATOMS: atom_id res chain seq x y z
N MET A 1 7.32 7.38 -3.61
CA MET A 1 5.87 7.00 -3.53
C MET A 1 5.38 7.06 -2.07
N ALA A 2 4.08 6.89 -1.75
CA ALA A 2 3.62 6.78 -0.35
C ALA A 2 4.25 5.55 0.36
N LEU A 3 4.33 4.44 -0.37
CA LEU A 3 4.97 3.21 0.07
C LEU A 3 6.44 3.38 0.46
N GLU A 4 7.16 4.33 -0.16
CA GLU A 4 8.60 4.51 0.05
C GLU A 4 8.91 5.14 1.42
N GLU A 5 8.16 6.17 1.82
CA GLU A 5 8.28 6.76 3.17
C GLU A 5 7.85 5.76 4.24
N VAL A 6 6.81 4.97 3.96
CA VAL A 6 6.37 3.85 4.82
C VAL A 6 7.49 2.81 4.93
N ALA A 7 8.11 2.43 3.82
CA ALA A 7 9.18 1.44 3.78
C ALA A 7 10.44 1.90 4.50
N GLN A 8 10.89 3.14 4.30
CA GLN A 8 12.05 3.71 5.02
C GLN A 8 11.80 3.76 6.53
N THR A 9 10.62 4.26 6.92
CA THR A 9 10.21 4.35 8.33
C THR A 9 10.15 2.97 8.97
N LEU A 10 9.56 1.99 8.29
CA LEU A 10 9.44 0.62 8.78
C LEU A 10 10.78 -0.12 8.78
N ALA A 11 11.57 -0.01 7.72
CA ALA A 11 12.86 -0.68 7.64
C ALA A 11 13.89 -0.10 8.62
N GLY A 12 13.64 1.11 9.11
CA GLY A 12 14.51 1.85 10.04
C GLY A 12 15.85 2.20 9.43
N THR A 13 15.87 2.43 8.12
CA THR A 13 17.06 2.72 7.33
C THR A 13 16.69 3.50 6.08
N THR A 14 17.63 4.27 5.54
CA THR A 14 17.54 4.92 4.23
C THR A 14 18.36 4.19 3.17
N ASP A 15 19.03 3.10 3.53
CA ASP A 15 19.76 2.23 2.58
C ASP A 15 18.76 1.46 1.71
N GLU A 16 18.73 1.81 0.41
CA GLU A 16 17.81 1.23 -0.57
C GLU A 16 17.98 -0.27 -0.72
N THR A 17 19.23 -0.78 -0.75
CA THR A 17 19.50 -2.22 -0.89
C THR A 17 18.91 -2.98 0.30
N MET A 18 19.08 -2.41 1.49
CA MET A 18 18.57 -2.99 2.73
C MET A 18 17.04 -2.94 2.81
N ILE A 19 16.41 -1.87 2.34
CA ILE A 19 14.95 -1.75 2.22
C ILE A 19 14.42 -2.82 1.27
N GLU A 20 15.02 -2.94 0.08
CA GLU A 20 14.63 -3.93 -0.92
C GLU A 20 14.74 -5.36 -0.40
N GLN A 21 15.87 -5.72 0.22
CA GLN A 21 16.05 -7.05 0.82
C GLN A 21 15.02 -7.34 1.92
N THR A 22 14.67 -6.33 2.72
CA THR A 22 13.68 -6.46 3.78
C THR A 22 12.29 -6.68 3.20
N LEU A 23 11.88 -5.85 2.25
CA LEU A 23 10.59 -5.97 1.58
C LEU A 23 10.49 -7.29 0.79
N ALA A 24 11.56 -7.75 0.16
CA ALA A 24 11.60 -9.04 -0.53
C ALA A 24 11.37 -10.22 0.43
N GLN A 25 11.92 -10.17 1.64
CA GLN A 25 11.64 -11.17 2.67
C GLN A 25 10.19 -11.09 3.17
N MET A 26 9.70 -9.87 3.47
CA MET A 26 8.32 -9.66 3.90
C MET A 26 7.31 -10.13 2.84
N TRP A 27 7.63 -9.93 1.57
CA TRP A 27 6.81 -10.38 0.44
C TRP A 27 6.56 -11.89 0.46
N GLN A 28 7.57 -12.69 0.79
CA GLN A 28 7.47 -14.15 0.85
C GLN A 28 6.77 -14.66 2.11
N LEU A 29 6.83 -13.91 3.21
CA LEU A 29 6.24 -14.30 4.47
C LEU A 29 4.72 -14.00 4.51
N PRO A 30 3.91 -14.85 5.15
CA PRO A 30 2.49 -14.57 5.32
C PRO A 30 2.24 -13.53 6.42
N ASN A 31 0.98 -13.14 6.59
CA ASN A 31 0.50 -12.36 7.74
C ASN A 31 1.25 -11.03 7.96
N ASN A 32 1.59 -10.32 6.90
CA ASN A 32 2.08 -8.95 6.95
C ASN A 32 1.53 -8.13 5.78
N ARG A 33 1.53 -6.80 5.91
CA ARG A 33 0.95 -5.86 4.92
C ARG A 33 1.62 -5.87 3.55
N PHE A 34 2.83 -6.42 3.43
CA PHE A 34 3.60 -6.47 2.19
C PHE A 34 3.63 -7.87 1.57
N SER A 35 2.89 -8.82 2.14
CA SER A 35 2.85 -10.20 1.67
C SER A 35 2.20 -10.31 0.29
N HIS A 36 2.73 -11.19 -0.55
CA HIS A 36 2.15 -11.53 -1.85
C HIS A 36 0.71 -12.08 -1.76
N GLN A 37 0.26 -12.52 -0.58
CA GLN A 37 -1.08 -13.06 -0.34
C GLN A 37 -2.22 -12.09 -0.72
N TYR A 38 -1.93 -10.80 -0.80
CA TYR A 38 -2.91 -9.77 -1.13
C TYR A 38 -2.59 -9.04 -2.44
N ALA A 39 -1.66 -9.59 -3.23
CA ALA A 39 -1.17 -8.99 -4.44
C ALA A 39 -1.75 -9.68 -5.68
N TYR A 40 -2.08 -8.86 -6.68
CA TYR A 40 -2.50 -9.32 -8.00
C TYR A 40 -1.54 -8.75 -9.04
N GLU A 41 -1.20 -9.59 -10.02
CA GLU A 41 -0.19 -9.30 -11.02
C GLU A 41 -0.83 -9.15 -12.41
N ALA A 42 -0.55 -8.03 -13.08
CA ALA A 42 -0.83 -7.90 -14.51
C ALA A 42 0.37 -8.45 -15.29
N ARG A 43 0.15 -9.44 -16.14
CA ARG A 43 1.19 -10.08 -16.96
C ARG A 43 0.86 -10.09 -18.44
N ARG A 44 1.89 -10.15 -19.27
CA ARG A 44 1.80 -10.53 -20.69
C ARG A 44 2.81 -11.64 -20.97
N GLY A 45 2.31 -12.88 -21.05
CA GLY A 45 3.15 -14.07 -21.04
C GLY A 45 3.92 -14.13 -19.72
N GLU A 46 5.24 -14.36 -19.80
CA GLU A 46 6.10 -14.40 -18.61
C GLU A 46 6.41 -13.02 -18.02
N LYS A 47 6.19 -11.93 -18.78
CA LYS A 47 6.55 -10.58 -18.37
C LYS A 47 5.49 -9.97 -17.44
N THR A 48 5.88 -9.66 -16.21
CA THR A 48 5.15 -8.78 -15.30
C THR A 48 5.05 -7.38 -15.88
N LEU A 49 3.88 -6.74 -15.79
CA LEU A 49 3.65 -5.36 -16.24
C LEU A 49 3.30 -4.42 -15.09
N GLY A 50 2.74 -4.97 -14.01
CA GLY A 50 2.40 -4.22 -12.80
C GLY A 50 1.80 -5.10 -11.73
N ILE A 51 1.72 -4.55 -10.53
CA ILE A 51 1.21 -5.21 -9.33
C ILE A 51 0.24 -4.24 -8.64
N ILE A 52 -0.83 -4.78 -8.10
CA ILE A 52 -1.73 -4.10 -7.18
C ILE A 52 -1.85 -4.93 -5.91
N THR A 53 -1.88 -4.28 -4.76
CA THR A 53 -2.29 -4.93 -3.51
C THR A 53 -3.61 -4.36 -3.06
N CYS A 54 -4.58 -5.23 -2.78
CA CYS A 54 -5.92 -4.82 -2.38
C CYS A 54 -6.62 -5.88 -1.53
N TYR A 55 -7.33 -5.42 -0.49
CA TYR A 55 -7.93 -6.29 0.52
C TYR A 55 -8.91 -5.49 1.40
N PRO A 56 -9.80 -6.17 2.16
CA PRO A 56 -10.68 -5.50 3.12
C PRO A 56 -9.91 -4.63 4.11
N THR A 57 -10.46 -3.48 4.48
CA THR A 57 -9.80 -2.58 5.45
C THR A 57 -9.61 -3.26 6.81
N GLU A 58 -10.51 -4.16 7.23
CA GLU A 58 -10.32 -4.93 8.47
C GLU A 58 -9.07 -5.83 8.42
N VAL A 59 -8.72 -6.35 7.24
CA VAL A 59 -7.49 -7.11 7.07
C VAL A 59 -6.29 -6.18 7.23
N LEU A 60 -6.32 -4.97 6.67
CA LEU A 60 -5.27 -3.96 6.89
C LEU A 60 -5.06 -3.64 8.37
N GLU A 61 -6.15 -3.36 9.09
CA GLU A 61 -6.12 -3.05 10.53
C GLU A 61 -5.53 -4.22 11.34
N ARG A 62 -5.87 -5.46 10.99
CA ARG A 62 -5.34 -6.67 11.64
C ARG A 62 -3.86 -6.93 11.36
N LEU A 63 -3.35 -6.53 10.20
CA LEU A 63 -1.97 -6.81 9.78
C LEU A 63 -0.94 -5.86 10.38
N GLY A 64 -1.34 -4.76 11.04
CA GLY A 64 -0.42 -3.76 11.58
C GLY A 64 0.62 -4.35 12.54
N TRP A 65 0.18 -5.03 13.59
CA TRP A 65 1.07 -5.63 14.59
C TRP A 65 1.89 -6.83 14.05
N PRO A 66 1.29 -7.80 13.35
CA PRO A 66 2.06 -8.86 12.69
C PRO A 66 3.17 -8.35 11.77
N THR A 67 2.91 -7.27 11.03
CA THR A 67 3.91 -6.64 10.15
C THR A 67 5.14 -6.18 10.93
N LEU A 68 4.94 -5.59 12.12
CA LEU A 68 6.06 -5.19 12.98
C LEU A 68 6.81 -6.39 13.53
N GLN A 69 6.11 -7.45 13.94
CA GLN A 69 6.75 -8.67 14.44
C GLN A 69 7.64 -9.31 13.37
N THR A 70 7.13 -9.46 12.14
CA THR A 70 7.90 -9.95 10.99
C THR A 70 9.13 -9.10 10.75
N LEU A 71 8.95 -7.78 10.77
CA LEU A 71 10.00 -6.81 10.51
C LEU A 71 11.11 -6.85 11.58
N VAL A 72 10.75 -6.92 12.86
CA VAL A 72 11.71 -7.10 13.97
C VAL A 72 12.46 -8.43 13.82
N GLY A 73 11.78 -9.50 13.39
CA GLY A 73 12.40 -10.79 13.10
C GLY A 73 13.46 -10.74 12.00
N ILE A 74 13.20 -9.98 10.93
CA ILE A 74 14.12 -9.83 9.78
C ILE A 74 15.34 -8.97 10.16
N ARG A 75 15.10 -7.82 10.80
CA ARG A 75 16.12 -6.76 10.97
C ARG A 75 16.85 -6.82 12.30
N LYS A 76 16.29 -7.50 13.31
CA LYS A 76 16.87 -7.66 14.65
C LYS A 76 17.24 -6.32 15.32
N TRP A 77 18.35 -6.31 16.08
CA TRP A 77 18.81 -5.19 16.92
C TRP A 77 19.03 -3.83 16.22
N PRO A 78 19.52 -3.77 14.97
CA PRO A 78 19.60 -2.53 14.20
C PRO A 78 18.28 -1.78 14.02
N LEU A 79 17.14 -2.48 14.03
CA LEU A 79 15.84 -1.84 13.89
C LEU A 79 15.36 -1.19 15.19
N LEU A 80 15.59 -1.87 16.32
CA LEU A 80 15.23 -1.37 17.65
C LEU A 80 15.91 -0.04 17.95
N SER A 81 17.18 0.12 17.60
CA SER A 81 17.93 1.37 17.82
C SER A 81 17.40 2.55 16.99
N HIS A 82 16.85 2.29 15.81
CA HIS A 82 16.20 3.31 14.96
C HIS A 82 14.75 3.58 15.39
N ALA A 83 14.00 2.53 15.73
CA ALA A 83 12.61 2.63 16.18
C ALA A 83 12.50 3.44 17.48
N ILE A 84 13.43 3.29 18.43
CA ILE A 84 13.46 4.09 19.67
C ILE A 84 13.59 5.60 19.37
N ARG A 85 14.30 5.97 18.31
CA ARG A 85 14.49 7.38 17.91
C ARG A 85 13.26 7.96 17.18
N ASN A 86 12.45 7.10 16.57
CA ASN A 86 11.31 7.47 15.71
C ASN A 86 9.99 6.83 16.17
N LEU A 87 9.81 6.63 17.47
CA LEU A 87 8.64 5.95 18.05
C LEU A 87 7.32 6.59 17.61
N GLN A 88 7.28 7.93 17.54
CA GLN A 88 6.10 8.67 17.10
C GLN A 88 5.73 8.36 15.64
N THR A 89 6.72 8.31 14.74
CA THR A 89 6.50 8.02 13.31
C THR A 89 6.02 6.58 13.11
N VAL A 90 6.65 5.64 13.82
CA VAL A 90 6.22 4.22 13.82
C VAL A 90 4.80 4.09 14.35
N TRP A 91 4.48 4.76 15.47
CA TRP A 91 3.13 4.79 16.03
C TRP A 91 2.09 5.33 15.06
N ASN A 92 2.39 6.46 14.41
CA ASN A 92 1.51 7.11 13.44
C ASN A 92 1.22 6.21 12.23
N LEU A 93 2.20 5.40 11.83
CA LEU A 93 2.11 4.48 10.70
C LEU A 93 1.28 3.23 11.03
N ILE A 94 1.36 2.72 12.26
CA ILE A 94 0.50 1.62 12.74
C ILE A 94 -0.95 2.09 12.83
N HIS A 95 -1.16 3.32 13.31
CA HIS A 95 -2.47 3.92 13.49
C HIS A 95 -2.90 4.76 12.28
N LEU A 96 -2.31 4.52 11.12
CA LEU A 96 -2.70 5.17 9.88
C LEU A 96 -4.05 4.60 9.45
N LYS A 97 -5.12 5.39 9.59
CA LYS A 97 -6.45 5.01 9.14
C LYS A 97 -6.59 5.28 7.65
N GLU A 98 -6.12 4.33 6.84
CA GLU A 98 -6.07 4.44 5.37
C GLU A 98 -7.44 4.20 4.72
N GLY A 99 -8.32 3.43 5.38
CA GLY A 99 -9.67 3.10 4.93
C GLY A 99 -10.73 3.19 6.02
N ARG A 100 -11.96 2.84 5.66
CA ARG A 100 -13.10 2.63 6.57
C ARG A 100 -13.51 1.15 6.53
N LYS A 101 -14.12 0.65 7.61
CA LYS A 101 -14.48 -0.78 7.74
C LYS A 101 -15.31 -1.30 6.56
N ASP A 102 -16.24 -0.50 6.06
CA ASP A 102 -17.09 -0.86 4.91
C ASP A 102 -16.37 -0.77 3.53
N GLU A 103 -15.06 -0.61 3.49
CA GLU A 103 -14.27 -0.41 2.26
C GLU A 103 -13.31 -1.56 1.97
N PHE A 104 -13.21 -1.89 0.68
CA PHE A 104 -12.13 -2.70 0.12
C PHE A 104 -10.98 -1.78 -0.32
N HIS A 105 -9.84 -1.87 0.36
CA HIS A 105 -8.75 -0.90 0.22
C HIS A 105 -7.71 -1.35 -0.81
N ILE A 106 -7.32 -0.44 -1.71
CA ILE A 106 -6.16 -0.59 -2.59
C ILE A 106 -4.97 0.03 -1.86
N ALA A 107 -4.10 -0.82 -1.31
CA ALA A 107 -2.96 -0.42 -0.49
C ALA A 107 -1.76 0.02 -1.33
N SER A 108 -1.53 -0.61 -2.49
CA SER A 108 -0.47 -0.19 -3.41
C SER A 108 -0.82 -0.50 -4.86
N LEU A 109 -0.30 0.33 -5.76
CA LEU A 109 -0.38 0.14 -7.20
C LEU A 109 0.95 0.56 -7.81
N ALA A 110 1.58 -0.35 -8.54
CA ALA A 110 2.80 -0.10 -9.28
C ALA A 110 2.70 -0.69 -10.69
N ALA A 111 3.17 0.07 -11.68
CA ALA A 111 3.36 -0.43 -13.03
C ALA A 111 4.83 -0.24 -13.41
N LEU A 112 5.37 -1.20 -14.16
CA LEU A 112 6.74 -1.09 -14.65
C LEU A 112 6.88 0.12 -15.57
N PRO A 113 8.04 0.82 -15.57
CA PRO A 113 8.27 1.98 -16.43
C PRO A 113 7.98 1.72 -17.91
N GLU A 114 8.32 0.53 -18.41
CA GLU A 114 8.13 0.12 -19.80
C GLU A 114 6.66 -0.17 -20.14
N SER A 115 5.79 -0.22 -19.12
CA SER A 115 4.36 -0.49 -19.25
C SER A 115 3.49 0.76 -19.09
N ARG A 116 4.11 1.94 -18.96
CA ARG A 116 3.41 3.23 -18.88
C ARG A 116 2.63 3.51 -20.17
N GLY A 117 1.48 4.17 -20.04
CA GLY A 117 0.61 4.50 -21.18
C GLY A 117 -0.20 3.33 -21.75
N MET A 118 0.06 2.09 -21.33
CA MET A 118 -0.65 0.89 -21.82
C MET A 118 -1.95 0.57 -21.05
N GLY A 119 -2.41 1.47 -20.18
CA GLY A 119 -3.63 1.25 -19.39
C GLY A 119 -3.50 0.24 -18.23
N ILE A 120 -2.29 -0.21 -17.88
CA ILE A 120 -2.07 -1.22 -16.81
C ILE A 120 -2.62 -0.79 -15.46
N GLY A 121 -2.47 0.49 -15.08
CA GLY A 121 -3.04 1.01 -13.84
C GLY A 121 -4.58 0.90 -13.82
N THR A 122 -5.23 1.22 -14.92
CA THR A 122 -6.69 1.07 -15.08
C THR A 122 -7.11 -0.39 -14.98
N LEU A 123 -6.40 -1.29 -15.67
CA LEU A 123 -6.68 -2.73 -15.63
C LEU A 123 -6.61 -3.28 -14.21
N LEU A 124 -5.53 -2.98 -13.49
CA LEU A 124 -5.32 -3.43 -12.12
C LEU A 124 -6.37 -2.88 -11.15
N ILE A 125 -6.74 -1.60 -11.29
CA ILE A 125 -7.81 -1.00 -10.46
C ILE A 125 -9.15 -1.66 -10.75
N GLY A 126 -9.47 -1.90 -12.03
CA GLY A 126 -10.69 -2.63 -12.41
C GLY A 126 -10.75 -4.02 -11.78
N HIS A 127 -9.62 -4.74 -11.77
CA HIS A 127 -9.52 -6.02 -11.09
C HIS A 127 -9.79 -5.91 -9.57
N ALA A 128 -9.20 -4.92 -8.90
CA ALA A 128 -9.48 -4.70 -7.47
C ALA A 128 -10.96 -4.39 -7.19
N GLU A 129 -11.63 -3.66 -8.08
CA GLU A 129 -13.07 -3.40 -7.98
C GLU A 129 -13.91 -4.67 -8.18
N GLU A 130 -13.50 -5.57 -9.06
CA GLU A 130 -14.14 -6.88 -9.23
C GLU A 130 -13.95 -7.77 -8.00
N GLU A 131 -12.73 -7.83 -7.44
CA GLU A 131 -12.45 -8.57 -6.21
C GLU A 131 -13.27 -8.05 -5.03
N ALA A 132 -13.42 -6.73 -4.91
CA ALA A 132 -14.29 -6.11 -3.93
C ALA A 132 -15.76 -6.55 -4.09
N ARG A 133 -16.30 -6.54 -5.33
CA ARG A 133 -17.67 -7.01 -5.60
C ARG A 133 -17.86 -8.50 -5.26
N LYS A 134 -16.89 -9.36 -5.61
CA LYS A 134 -16.91 -10.80 -5.26
C LYS A 134 -17.00 -11.02 -3.75
N GLN A 135 -16.34 -10.16 -2.98
CA GLN A 135 -16.37 -10.17 -1.52
C GLN A 135 -17.53 -9.36 -0.92
N ARG A 136 -18.51 -8.93 -1.75
CA ARG A 136 -19.73 -8.20 -1.37
C ARG A 136 -19.49 -6.80 -0.81
N PHE A 137 -18.33 -6.20 -1.06
CA PHE A 137 -18.10 -4.79 -0.80
C PHE A 137 -18.80 -3.94 -1.85
N ARG A 138 -19.32 -2.79 -1.42
CA ARG A 138 -19.99 -1.79 -2.29
C ARG A 138 -19.13 -0.56 -2.53
N LYS A 139 -17.91 -0.55 -1.99
CA LYS A 139 -17.02 0.61 -1.98
C LYS A 139 -15.57 0.16 -2.02
N THR A 140 -14.79 0.77 -2.88
CA THR A 140 -13.32 0.70 -2.84
C THR A 140 -12.74 2.03 -2.38
N SER A 141 -11.57 1.96 -1.75
CA SER A 141 -10.82 3.16 -1.36
C SER A 141 -9.33 3.02 -1.59
N LEU A 142 -8.62 4.14 -1.61
CA LEU A 142 -7.17 4.23 -1.70
C LEU A 142 -6.68 5.51 -1.02
N THR A 143 -5.38 5.54 -0.73
CA THR A 143 -4.69 6.78 -0.37
C THR A 143 -3.72 7.20 -1.48
N VAL A 144 -3.60 8.51 -1.69
CA VAL A 144 -2.67 9.07 -2.68
C VAL A 144 -1.98 10.30 -2.11
N LYS A 145 -0.66 10.42 -2.34
CA LYS A 145 0.08 11.63 -1.98
C LYS A 145 -0.55 12.86 -2.65
N LYS A 146 -0.73 13.94 -1.89
CA LYS A 146 -1.30 15.19 -2.42
C LYS A 146 -0.48 15.75 -3.59
N SER A 147 0.83 15.53 -3.60
CA SER A 147 1.76 15.89 -4.67
C SER A 147 1.70 14.98 -5.91
N ASN A 148 1.06 13.81 -5.83
CA ASN A 148 0.99 12.87 -6.94
C ASN A 148 -0.24 13.15 -7.84
N TYR A 149 -0.19 14.30 -8.53
CA TYR A 149 -1.26 14.75 -9.43
C TYR A 149 -1.58 13.75 -10.55
N GLY A 150 -0.56 13.04 -11.05
CA GLY A 150 -0.74 12.03 -12.11
C GLY A 150 -1.60 10.86 -11.66
N ALA A 151 -1.31 10.29 -10.48
CA ALA A 151 -2.12 9.22 -9.91
C ALA A 151 -3.52 9.71 -9.54
N ARG A 152 -3.64 10.90 -8.94
CA ARG A 152 -4.95 11.49 -8.61
C ARG A 152 -5.84 11.63 -9.85
N ARG A 153 -5.31 12.16 -10.96
CA ARG A 153 -6.04 12.25 -12.24
C ARG A 153 -6.43 10.90 -12.81
N LEU A 154 -5.64 9.85 -12.59
CA LEU A 154 -6.04 8.48 -12.96
C LEU A 154 -7.26 8.05 -12.14
N TYR A 155 -7.21 8.20 -10.81
CA TYR A 155 -8.30 7.79 -9.93
C TYR A 155 -9.59 8.58 -10.17
N GLU A 156 -9.50 9.90 -10.36
CA GLU A 156 -10.64 10.76 -10.69
C GLU A 156 -11.34 10.31 -11.98
N ARG A 157 -10.59 10.02 -13.04
CA ARG A 157 -11.14 9.49 -14.31
C ARG A 157 -11.82 8.14 -14.15
N LEU A 158 -11.42 7.35 -13.16
CA LEU A 158 -12.02 6.05 -12.85
C LEU A 158 -13.22 6.15 -11.91
N GLY A 159 -13.61 7.37 -11.49
CA GLY A 159 -14.78 7.63 -10.65
C GLY A 159 -14.49 7.71 -9.15
N TYR A 160 -13.22 7.72 -8.74
CA TYR A 160 -12.86 7.96 -7.34
C TYR A 160 -12.95 9.45 -7.02
N THR A 161 -13.47 9.77 -5.85
CA THR A 161 -13.57 11.15 -5.34
C THR A 161 -12.80 11.29 -4.04
N VAL A 162 -12.28 12.48 -3.75
CA VAL A 162 -11.64 12.76 -2.45
C VAL A 162 -12.73 12.78 -1.38
N VAL A 163 -12.60 11.90 -0.39
CA VAL A 163 -13.57 11.77 0.71
C VAL A 163 -12.97 12.17 2.07
N ASP A 164 -11.65 12.33 2.14
CA ASP A 164 -10.94 12.75 3.35
C ASP A 164 -9.50 13.15 3.04
N LYS A 165 -8.79 13.66 4.05
CA LYS A 165 -7.38 14.00 3.96
C LYS A 165 -6.64 13.58 5.23
N ILE A 166 -5.40 13.15 5.04
CA ILE A 166 -4.45 12.87 6.12
C ILE A 166 -3.39 13.96 6.00
N ASP A 167 -3.39 14.90 6.95
CA ASP A 167 -2.49 16.06 7.01
C ASP A 167 -1.65 15.98 8.29
N ARG A 168 -0.73 15.02 8.33
CA ARG A 168 0.18 14.82 9.47
C ARG A 168 1.52 14.34 8.97
N GLU A 169 2.61 14.96 9.42
CA GLU A 169 3.95 14.52 9.03
C GLU A 169 4.21 13.04 9.39
N PRO A 170 4.83 12.24 8.50
CA PRO A 170 5.31 12.54 7.14
C PRO A 170 4.24 12.40 6.03
N PHE A 171 2.99 12.09 6.38
CA PHE A 171 1.90 11.75 5.47
C PHE A 171 1.00 12.94 5.12
N TYR A 172 1.13 13.41 3.88
CA TYR A 172 0.19 14.35 3.26
C TYR A 172 -0.56 13.64 2.13
N LEU A 173 -1.69 13.02 2.48
CA LEU A 173 -2.45 12.13 1.61
C LEU A 173 -3.89 12.62 1.42
N TYR A 174 -4.45 12.36 0.25
CA TYR A 174 -5.91 12.29 0.07
C TYR A 174 -6.35 10.84 0.27
N ARG A 175 -7.47 10.64 0.97
CA ARG A 175 -8.24 9.39 0.86
C ARG A 175 -9.25 9.58 -0.25
N MET A 176 -9.26 8.65 -1.20
CA MET A 176 -10.22 8.64 -2.29
C MET A 176 -11.06 7.37 -2.22
N ALA A 177 -12.35 7.47 -2.56
CA ALA A 177 -13.25 6.33 -2.58
C ALA A 177 -14.20 6.37 -3.77
N LYS A 178 -14.70 5.20 -4.14
CA LYS A 178 -15.66 4.97 -5.23
C LYS A 178 -16.71 3.96 -4.80
N LEU A 179 -17.98 4.22 -5.11
CA LEU A 179 -19.06 3.24 -4.99
C LEU A 179 -19.04 2.29 -6.21
N LEU A 180 -19.25 1.00 -5.97
CA LEU A 180 -19.12 -0.08 -6.95
C LEU A 180 -20.45 -0.49 -7.61
#